data_AF-A0A3L7Q424-F1
#
_entry.id   AF-A0A3L7Q424-F1
#
_cell.length_a   1.000
_cell.length_b   1.000
_cell.length_c   1.000
_cell.angle_alpha   90.00
_cell.angle_beta   90.00
_cell.angle_gamma   90.00
#
_symmetry.space_group_name_H-M   'P 1'
#
loop_
_entity.id
_entity.type
_entity.pdbx_description
1 polymer ?
#
loop_
_entity_poly.entity_id
_entity_poly.type
_entity_poly.pdbx_seq_one_letter_code
_entity_poly.pdbx_strand_id
1 'polypeptide(L)'
;MERFGVIVIGGGHAGVEAAWAAASALGAGGRVALVTMDPGKIGAMSCNPAIGGLAKGQMVREIDALGGVMARATDHAGILFKVLNMSKGAAVRGPRAQCDKYHYAAEVQRLLASCAAIEVFAGTVDDIVTSAVAGSSSESRPQCAGVR
;
A
#
# COMPACT_ATOMS: atom_id res chain seq x y z
N MET A 1 16.02 21.12 0.31
CA MET A 1 15.40 19.99 -0.41
C MET A 1 15.48 18.78 0.49
N GLU A 2 14.34 18.22 0.84
CA GLU A 2 14.30 16.97 1.60
C GLU A 2 14.51 15.78 0.67
N ARG A 3 15.27 14.77 1.10
CA ARG A 3 15.60 13.61 0.30
C ARG A 3 14.85 12.39 0.83
N PHE A 4 14.08 11.76 -0.05
CA PHE A 4 13.36 10.52 0.22
C PHE A 4 14.07 9.36 -0.49
N GLY A 5 14.10 8.18 0.15
CA GLY A 5 14.62 6.97 -0.47
C GLY A 5 13.65 6.39 -1.50
N VAL A 6 12.34 6.53 -1.23
CA VAL A 6 11.26 6.11 -2.13
C VAL A 6 10.16 7.17 -2.14
N ILE A 7 9.60 7.44 -3.32
CA ILE A 7 8.41 8.27 -3.49
C ILE A 7 7.32 7.36 -4.05
N VAL A 8 6.20 7.25 -3.34
CA VAL A 8 5.01 6.51 -3.74
C VAL A 8 3.94 7.50 -4.15
N ILE A 9 3.43 7.35 -5.37
CA ILE A 9 2.42 8.24 -5.95
C ILE A 9 1.06 7.53 -5.91
N GLY A 10 0.15 8.04 -5.10
CA GLY A 10 -1.23 7.60 -4.94
C GLY A 10 -1.50 6.80 -3.65
N GLY A 11 -2.44 7.27 -2.83
CA GLY A 11 -2.85 6.66 -1.56
C GLY A 11 -3.84 5.50 -1.66
N GLY A 12 -3.89 4.79 -2.78
CA GLY A 12 -4.75 3.61 -2.95
C GLY A 12 -4.18 2.37 -2.23
N HIS A 13 -4.90 1.24 -2.27
CA HIS A 13 -4.47 -0.01 -1.61
C HIS A 13 -3.04 -0.43 -1.99
N ALA A 14 -2.68 -0.32 -3.27
CA ALA A 14 -1.33 -0.65 -3.73
C ALA A 14 -0.27 0.32 -3.21
N GLY A 15 -0.57 1.64 -3.20
CA GLY A 15 0.37 2.65 -2.70
C GLY A 15 0.58 2.56 -1.19
N VAL A 16 -0.47 2.22 -0.44
CA VAL A 16 -0.40 1.94 1.00
C VAL A 16 0.58 0.79 1.27
N GLU A 17 0.41 -0.36 0.61
CA GLU A 17 1.30 -1.50 0.79
C GLU A 17 2.73 -1.20 0.30
N ALA A 18 2.87 -0.47 -0.81
CA ALA A 18 4.18 -0.07 -1.34
C ALA A 18 4.93 0.85 -0.38
N ALA A 19 4.25 1.85 0.20
CA ALA A 19 4.85 2.77 1.16
C ALA A 19 5.26 2.02 2.45
N TRP A 20 4.40 1.13 2.94
CA TRP A 20 4.67 0.29 4.11
C TRP A 20 5.85 -0.65 3.90
N ALA A 21 5.89 -1.34 2.77
CA ALA A 21 6.98 -2.23 2.41
C ALA A 21 8.30 -1.46 2.21
N ALA A 22 8.27 -0.32 1.53
CA ALA A 22 9.45 0.54 1.34
C ALA A 22 10.01 1.04 2.67
N ALA A 23 9.14 1.50 3.58
CA ALA A 23 9.56 1.94 4.91
C ALA A 23 10.24 0.80 5.70
N SER A 24 9.67 -0.41 5.64
CA SER A 24 10.23 -1.59 6.28
C SER A 24 11.58 -2.00 5.68
N ALA A 25 11.71 -1.96 4.35
CA ALA A 25 12.92 -2.36 3.63
C ALA A 25 14.09 -1.37 3.81
N LEU A 26 13.83 -0.07 3.90
CA LEU A 26 14.86 0.95 4.12
C LEU A 26 15.41 0.95 5.55
N GLY A 27 14.68 0.37 6.50
CA GLY A 27 15.10 0.24 7.89
C GLY A 27 15.21 1.58 8.64
N ALA A 28 16.03 1.60 9.70
CA ALA A 28 16.20 2.77 10.56
C ALA A 28 16.82 3.95 9.77
N GLY A 29 16.10 5.07 9.72
CA GLY A 29 16.50 6.28 8.97
C GLY A 29 15.99 6.33 7.53
N GLY A 30 15.29 5.30 7.05
CA GLY A 30 14.56 5.34 5.79
C GLY A 30 13.49 6.42 5.79
N ARG A 31 13.33 7.11 4.66
CA ARG A 31 12.25 8.09 4.43
C ARG A 31 11.49 7.75 3.16
N VAL A 32 10.18 7.66 3.28
CA VAL A 32 9.24 7.40 2.18
C VAL A 32 8.25 8.56 2.10
N ALA A 33 8.15 9.18 0.92
CA ALA A 33 7.09 10.14 0.65
C ALA A 33 5.90 9.43 0.02
N LEU A 34 4.72 9.52 0.62
CA LEU A 34 3.46 9.08 0.02
C LEU A 34 2.68 10.31 -0.45
N VAL A 35 2.68 10.57 -1.74
CA VAL A 35 1.96 11.71 -2.34
C VAL A 35 0.57 11.25 -2.76
N THR A 36 -0.47 11.95 -2.32
CA THR A 36 -1.86 11.62 -2.68
C THR A 36 -2.71 12.88 -2.75
N MET A 37 -3.70 12.90 -3.65
CA MET A 37 -4.56 14.06 -3.85
C MET A 37 -5.36 14.42 -2.59
N ASP A 38 -5.80 13.41 -1.85
CA ASP A 38 -6.63 13.55 -0.66
C ASP A 38 -6.18 12.52 0.39
N PRO A 39 -5.43 12.94 1.43
CA PRO A 39 -5.01 12.05 2.52
C PRO A 39 -6.19 11.39 3.25
N GLY A 40 -7.35 12.04 3.32
CA GLY A 40 -8.55 11.50 3.97
C GLY A 40 -9.18 10.32 3.22
N LYS A 41 -8.79 10.11 1.95
CA LYS A 41 -9.24 8.96 1.13
C LYS A 41 -8.24 7.82 1.06
N ILE A 42 -7.13 7.90 1.79
CA ILE A 42 -6.19 6.78 1.88
C ILE A 42 -6.92 5.56 2.45
N GLY A 43 -6.75 4.40 1.78
CA GLY A 43 -7.39 3.15 2.18
C GLY A 43 -8.90 3.07 1.88
N ALA A 44 -9.45 4.00 1.08
CA ALA A 44 -10.87 3.98 0.75
C ALA A 44 -11.27 2.74 -0.08
N MET A 45 -12.32 2.05 0.35
CA MET A 45 -12.93 0.94 -0.39
C MET A 45 -13.93 1.48 -1.43
N SER A 46 -13.47 1.67 -2.67
CA SER A 46 -14.26 2.29 -3.75
C SER A 46 -15.36 1.41 -4.35
N CYS A 47 -15.23 0.08 -4.25
CA CYS A 47 -16.16 -0.88 -4.86
C CYS A 47 -17.03 -1.56 -3.79
N ASN A 48 -16.65 -2.76 -3.37
CA ASN A 48 -17.37 -3.57 -2.38
C ASN A 48 -16.66 -3.45 -1.03
N PRO A 49 -17.36 -3.22 0.09
CA PRO A 49 -16.79 -3.22 1.44
C PRO A 49 -16.39 -4.62 1.91
N ALA A 50 -15.55 -5.32 1.13
CA ALA A 50 -15.13 -6.69 1.39
C ALA A 50 -13.67 -6.93 0.97
N ILE A 51 -12.93 -7.66 1.81
CA ILE A 51 -11.57 -8.13 1.53
C ILE A 51 -11.57 -9.65 1.43
N GLY A 52 -10.73 -10.18 0.54
CA GLY A 52 -10.59 -11.61 0.34
C GLY A 52 -11.61 -12.22 -0.62
N GLY A 53 -11.85 -13.53 -0.48
CA GLY A 53 -12.54 -14.38 -1.46
C GLY A 53 -11.67 -15.57 -1.84
N LEU A 54 -11.97 -16.26 -2.95
CA LEU A 54 -11.23 -17.44 -3.38
C LEU A 54 -9.75 -17.13 -3.65
N ALA A 55 -9.43 -16.45 -4.75
CA ALA A 55 -8.06 -16.05 -5.06
C ALA A 55 -7.58 -14.88 -4.17
N LYS A 56 -8.45 -13.88 -3.97
CA LYS A 56 -8.11 -12.67 -3.20
C LYS A 56 -7.78 -12.99 -1.74
N GLY A 57 -8.41 -14.00 -1.14
CA GLY A 57 -8.14 -14.37 0.25
C GLY A 57 -6.73 -14.95 0.44
N GLN A 58 -6.23 -15.68 -0.56
CA GLN A 58 -4.84 -16.16 -0.57
C GLN A 58 -3.86 -14.99 -0.70
N MET A 59 -4.11 -14.08 -1.66
CA MET A 59 -3.29 -12.87 -1.83
C MET A 59 -3.23 -12.01 -0.56
N VAL A 60 -4.35 -11.83 0.14
CA VAL A 60 -4.38 -11.09 1.41
C VAL A 60 -3.52 -11.78 2.47
N ARG A 61 -3.55 -13.12 2.54
CA ARG A 61 -2.72 -13.91 3.48
C ARG A 61 -1.24 -13.91 3.10
N GLU A 62 -0.91 -13.84 1.82
CA GLU A 62 0.48 -13.68 1.36
C GLU A 62 1.01 -12.28 1.74
N ILE A 63 0.21 -11.24 1.54
CA ILE A 63 0.54 -9.87 1.99
C ILE A 63 0.74 -9.83 3.51
N ASP A 64 -0.15 -10.47 4.28
CA ASP A 64 -0.05 -10.62 5.74
C ASP A 64 1.27 -11.30 6.16
N ALA A 65 1.61 -12.42 5.53
CA ALA A 65 2.84 -13.16 5.79
C ALA A 65 4.11 -12.34 5.47
N LEU A 66 4.03 -11.42 4.51
CA LEU A 66 5.10 -10.48 4.17
C LEU A 66 5.12 -9.23 5.07
N GLY A 67 4.21 -9.13 6.06
CA GLY A 67 4.16 -8.02 7.01
C GLY A 67 3.38 -6.79 6.51
N GLY A 68 2.53 -6.96 5.50
CA GLY A 68 1.68 -5.91 4.95
C GLY A 68 0.56 -5.45 5.89
N VAL A 69 -0.20 -4.46 5.45
CA VAL A 69 -1.20 -3.76 6.28
C VAL A 69 -2.63 -4.22 6.04
N MET A 70 -2.95 -4.76 4.86
CA MET A 70 -4.30 -5.10 4.42
C MET A 70 -5.01 -6.07 5.37
N ALA A 71 -4.33 -7.14 5.81
CA ALA A 71 -4.94 -8.13 6.70
C ALA A 71 -5.22 -7.55 8.09
N ARG A 72 -4.29 -6.78 8.65
CA ARG A 72 -4.44 -6.10 9.94
C ARG A 72 -5.61 -5.12 9.93
N ALA A 73 -5.71 -4.30 8.89
CA ALA A 73 -6.83 -3.38 8.72
C ALA A 73 -8.17 -4.12 8.53
N THR A 74 -8.15 -5.27 7.84
CA THR A 74 -9.33 -6.12 7.66
C THR A 74 -9.81 -6.71 8.99
N ASP A 75 -8.90 -7.22 9.81
CA ASP A 75 -9.24 -7.81 11.11
C ASP A 75 -9.80 -6.77 12.09
N HIS A 76 -9.30 -5.53 12.03
CA HIS A 76 -9.81 -4.43 12.86
C HIS A 76 -11.19 -3.91 12.41
N ALA A 77 -11.43 -3.83 11.10
CA ALA A 77 -12.66 -3.27 10.54
C ALA A 77 -13.71 -4.32 10.14
N GLY A 78 -13.42 -5.61 10.33
CA GLY A 78 -14.27 -6.70 9.88
C GLY A 78 -15.57 -6.80 10.67
N ILE A 79 -16.68 -6.88 9.96
CA ILE A 79 -18.04 -7.07 10.52
C ILE A 79 -18.42 -8.55 10.45
N LEU A 80 -18.07 -9.24 9.36
CA LEU A 80 -18.41 -10.64 9.14
C LEU A 80 -17.26 -11.37 8.45
N PHE A 81 -16.83 -12.48 9.04
CA PHE A 81 -15.79 -13.36 8.49
C PHE A 81 -16.40 -14.68 8.02
N LYS A 82 -16.03 -15.10 6.82
CA LYS A 82 -16.43 -16.39 6.24
C LYS A 82 -15.29 -16.99 5.44
N VAL A 83 -15.11 -18.29 5.56
CA VAL A 83 -14.25 -19.04 4.64
C VAL A 83 -15.14 -19.61 3.53
N LEU A 84 -14.81 -19.29 2.29
CA LEU A 84 -15.46 -19.85 1.10
C LEU A 84 -14.91 -21.25 0.82
N ASN A 85 -15.72 -22.11 0.20
CA ASN A 85 -15.37 -23.51 -0.10
C ASN A 85 -14.99 -24.37 1.13
N MET A 86 -15.59 -24.12 2.29
CA MET A 86 -15.28 -24.86 3.53
C MET A 86 -15.45 -26.37 3.42
N SER A 87 -16.43 -26.84 2.65
CA SER A 87 -16.67 -28.27 2.41
C SER A 87 -15.65 -28.92 1.47
N LYS A 88 -14.78 -28.13 0.81
CA LYS A 88 -13.75 -28.61 -0.11
C LYS A 88 -12.37 -28.66 0.59
N GLY A 89 -11.38 -29.23 -0.10
CA GLY A 89 -10.00 -29.33 0.38
C GLY A 89 -9.35 -27.97 0.65
N ALA A 90 -8.35 -27.95 1.53
CA ALA A 90 -7.73 -26.71 2.02
C ALA A 90 -7.16 -25.82 0.90
N ALA A 91 -6.62 -26.42 -0.17
CA ALA A 91 -6.03 -25.71 -1.30
C ALA A 91 -7.00 -24.76 -2.04
N VAL A 92 -8.32 -24.96 -1.92
CA VAL A 92 -9.34 -24.16 -2.61
C VAL A 92 -10.22 -23.33 -1.67
N ARG A 93 -9.85 -23.26 -0.39
CA ARG A 93 -10.53 -22.45 0.63
C ARG A 93 -10.08 -21.00 0.53
N GLY A 94 -11.02 -20.08 0.58
CA GLY A 94 -10.74 -18.64 0.43
C GLY A 94 -11.32 -17.82 1.58
N PRO A 95 -10.49 -17.28 2.50
CA PRO A 95 -10.98 -16.40 3.56
C PRO A 95 -11.53 -15.10 2.96
N ARG A 96 -12.65 -14.63 3.51
CA ARG A 96 -13.33 -13.40 3.09
C ARG A 96 -13.92 -12.69 4.30
N ALA A 97 -13.77 -11.37 4.35
CA ALA A 97 -14.39 -10.51 5.34
C ALA A 97 -15.26 -9.44 4.66
N GLN A 98 -16.42 -9.15 5.23
CA GLN A 98 -17.10 -7.87 5.03
C GLN A 98 -16.55 -6.89 6.06
N CYS A 99 -16.26 -5.65 5.66
CA CYS A 99 -15.64 -4.64 6.51
C CYS A 99 -16.53 -3.40 6.61
N ASP A 100 -16.45 -2.69 7.73
CA ASP A 100 -16.87 -1.30 7.75
C ASP A 100 -15.86 -0.49 6.92
N LYS A 101 -16.31 0.10 5.81
CA LYS A 101 -15.42 0.79 4.87
C LYS A 101 -14.75 2.04 5.47
N TYR A 102 -15.39 2.69 6.44
CA TYR A 102 -14.86 3.89 7.07
C TYR A 102 -13.84 3.51 8.14
N HIS A 103 -14.13 2.49 8.95
CA HIS A 103 -13.17 1.98 9.92
C HIS A 103 -11.96 1.34 9.24
N TYR A 104 -12.13 0.67 8.09
CA TYR A 104 -11.03 0.13 7.31
C TYR A 104 -10.08 1.25 6.86
N ALA A 105 -10.61 2.30 6.24
CA ALA A 105 -9.82 3.45 5.80
C ALA A 105 -9.13 4.15 6.99
N ALA A 106 -9.86 4.35 8.10
CA ALA A 106 -9.31 4.96 9.31
C ALA A 106 -8.17 4.13 9.91
N GLU A 107 -8.29 2.81 9.94
CA GLU A 107 -7.24 1.93 10.44
C GLU A 107 -6.00 1.96 9.54
N VAL A 108 -6.19 1.95 8.21
CA VAL A 108 -5.06 2.11 7.27
C VAL A 108 -4.33 3.44 7.51
N GLN A 109 -5.08 4.54 7.66
CA GLN A 109 -4.51 5.87 7.94
C GLN A 109 -3.75 5.89 9.27
N ARG A 110 -4.32 5.27 10.32
CA ARG A 110 -3.68 5.14 11.64
C ARG A 110 -2.40 4.33 11.56
N LEU A 111 -2.40 3.23 10.81
CA LEU A 111 -1.21 2.38 10.61
C LEU A 111 -0.11 3.18 9.91
N LEU A 112 -0.40 3.86 8.81
CA LEU A 112 0.58 4.71 8.12
C LEU A 112 1.13 5.81 9.04
N ALA A 113 0.25 6.51 9.78
CA ALA A 113 0.66 7.56 10.72
C ALA A 113 1.52 7.04 11.88
N SER A 114 1.42 5.75 12.21
CA SER A 114 2.28 5.11 13.22
C SER A 114 3.69 4.79 12.73
N CYS A 115 3.94 4.87 11.41
CA CYS A 115 5.24 4.62 10.82
C CYS A 115 5.98 5.94 10.58
N ALA A 116 6.92 6.29 11.47
CA ALA A 116 7.69 7.54 11.39
C ALA A 116 8.52 7.71 10.10
N ALA A 117 8.78 6.62 9.37
CA ALA A 117 9.49 6.64 8.09
C ALA A 117 8.60 7.09 6.91
N ILE A 118 7.28 7.08 7.07
CA ILE A 118 6.32 7.44 6.02
C ILE A 118 5.79 8.84 6.29
N GLU A 119 5.97 9.72 5.32
CA GLU A 119 5.44 11.08 5.34
C GLU A 119 4.41 11.25 4.23
N VAL A 120 3.21 11.72 4.59
CA VAL A 120 2.09 11.85 3.66
C VAL A 120 1.99 13.29 3.18
N PHE A 121 2.00 13.47 1.87
CA PHE A 121 1.86 14.77 1.22
C PHE A 121 0.53 14.84 0.46
N ALA A 122 -0.26 15.87 0.77
CA ALA A 122 -1.43 16.23 -0.03
C ALA A 122 -0.96 16.94 -1.31
N GLY A 123 -1.24 16.37 -2.48
CA GLY A 123 -0.86 16.95 -3.75
C GLY A 123 -1.06 16.03 -4.95
N THR A 124 -0.85 16.59 -6.14
CA THR A 124 -0.74 15.87 -7.40
C THR A 124 0.73 15.75 -7.79
N VAL A 125 1.05 14.71 -8.56
CA VAL A 125 2.34 14.61 -9.25
C VAL A 125 2.04 14.75 -10.73
N ASP A 126 2.65 15.75 -11.36
CA ASP A 126 2.43 16.07 -12.76
C ASP A 126 3.48 15.38 -13.64
N ASP A 127 4.72 15.23 -13.14
CA ASP A 127 5.82 14.63 -13.90
C ASP A 127 6.84 13.87 -13.04
N ILE A 128 7.51 12.89 -13.65
CA ILE A 128 8.67 12.20 -13.09
C ILE A 128 9.93 12.85 -13.66
N VAL A 129 10.66 13.56 -12.82
CA VAL A 129 11.88 14.25 -13.23
C VAL A 129 13.00 13.23 -13.40
N THR A 130 13.64 13.21 -14.57
CA THR A 130 14.78 12.33 -14.84
C THR A 130 16.06 13.10 -15.13
N SER A 131 17.19 12.59 -14.68
CA SER A 131 18.53 13.07 -15.05
C SER A 131 19.23 12.12 -16.01
N ALA A 132 20.02 12.67 -16.93
CA ALA A 132 20.96 11.87 -17.72
C ALA A 132 22.05 11.26 -16.83
N VAL A 133 22.41 10.00 -17.08
CA VAL A 133 23.53 9.36 -16.40
C VAL A 133 24.83 9.85 -17.04
N ALA A 134 25.70 10.50 -16.27
CA ALA A 134 26.98 11.00 -16.78
C ALA A 134 27.90 9.82 -17.16
N GLY A 135 28.32 9.74 -18.44
CA GLY A 135 29.37 8.82 -18.90
C GLY A 135 28.90 7.59 -19.70
N SER A 136 27.64 7.53 -20.12
CA SER A 136 27.12 6.37 -20.85
C SER A 136 26.83 6.67 -22.32
N SER A 137 27.26 5.75 -23.18
CA SER A 137 26.92 5.63 -24.60
C SER A 137 25.40 5.66 -24.83
N SER A 138 24.97 5.70 -26.10
CA SER A 138 23.60 5.91 -26.60
C SER A 138 22.46 5.01 -26.09
N GLU A 139 22.67 4.21 -25.02
CA GLU A 139 21.70 3.27 -24.42
C GLU A 139 21.44 3.52 -22.93
N SER A 140 21.86 4.65 -22.36
CA SER A 140 21.68 4.90 -20.93
C SER A 140 20.23 5.16 -20.55
N ARG A 141 19.65 4.28 -19.74
CA ARG A 141 18.32 4.50 -19.18
C ARG A 141 18.32 5.75 -18.28
N PRO A 142 17.33 6.65 -18.43
CA PRO A 142 17.23 7.83 -17.59
C PRO A 142 17.08 7.43 -16.11
N GLN A 143 17.74 8.18 -15.21
CA GLN A 143 17.63 7.95 -13.77
C GLN A 143 16.59 8.90 -13.18
N CYS A 144 15.68 8.39 -12.34
CA CYS A 144 14.72 9.23 -11.62
C CYS A 144 15.47 10.16 -10.64
N ALA A 145 15.27 11.47 -10.81
CA ALA A 145 15.83 12.53 -9.99
C ALA A 145 14.79 13.12 -9.02
N GLY A 146 13.50 12.88 -9.24
CA GLY A 146 12.43 13.31 -8.35
C GLY A 146 11.05 13.33 -9.03
N VAL A 147 10.13 14.05 -8.41
CA VAL A 147 8.78 14.31 -8.93
C VAL A 147 8.51 15.81 -8.89
N ARG A 148 7.68 16.28 -9.82
CA ARG A 148 7.18 17.66 -9.87
C ARG A 148 5.67 17.68 -9.70
#